data_AF-N9KPN5-F1
#
_entry.id   AF-N9KPN5-F1
#
_cell.length_a   1.000
_cell.length_b   1.000
_cell.length_c   1.000
_cell.angle_alpha   90.00
_cell.angle_beta   90.00
_cell.angle_gamma   90.00
#
_symmetry.space_group_name_H-M   'P 1'
#
loop_
_entity.id
_entity.type
_entity.pdbx_description
1 polymer ?
#
loop_
_entity_poly.entity_id
_entity_poly.type
_entity_poly.pdbx_seq_one_letter_code
_entity_poly.pdbx_strand_id
1 'polypeptide(L)'
;MLINALLALNFILITLHFYFYSSQKQKNYALSIFIRLLILGLFGYVILDRHETQTHLILVLISWVIFELIESLYQKKKASIS
;
A
#
# COMPACT_ATOMS: atom_id res chain seq x y z
N MET A 1 -9.18 -11.04 13.92
CA MET A 1 -9.08 -9.67 14.51
C MET A 1 -7.80 -8.94 14.10
N LEU A 2 -6.60 -9.52 14.31
CA LEU A 2 -5.33 -8.88 13.95
C LEU A 2 -5.23 -8.51 12.46
N ILE A 3 -5.65 -9.41 11.56
CA ILE A 3 -5.56 -9.17 10.11
C ILE A 3 -6.42 -7.98 9.65
N ASN A 4 -7.62 -7.83 10.21
CA ASN A 4 -8.50 -6.71 9.93
C ASN A 4 -7.89 -5.38 10.42
N ALA A 5 -7.22 -5.39 11.58
CA ALA A 5 -6.51 -4.21 12.09
C ALA A 5 -5.29 -3.85 11.21
N LEU A 6 -4.53 -4.85 10.74
CA LEU A 6 -3.42 -4.65 9.82
C LEU A 6 -3.88 -4.15 8.44
N LEU A 7 -4.99 -4.67 7.93
CA LEU A 7 -5.63 -4.19 6.70
C LEU A 7 -6.11 -2.75 6.84
N ALA A 8 -6.80 -2.42 7.94
CA ALA A 8 -7.24 -1.05 8.21
C ALA A 8 -6.04 -0.08 8.31
N LEU A 9 -4.98 -0.49 9.01
CA LEU A 9 -3.74 0.28 9.07
C LEU A 9 -3.11 0.48 7.68
N ASN A 10 -3.14 -0.56 6.84
CA ASN A 10 -2.65 -0.49 5.47
C ASN A 10 -3.43 0.55 4.64
N PHE A 11 -4.76 0.53 4.70
CA PHE A 11 -5.60 1.53 4.03
C PHE A 11 -5.35 2.95 4.54
N ILE A 12 -5.18 3.14 5.86
CA ILE A 12 -4.84 4.43 6.45
C ILE A 12 -3.49 4.94 5.93
N LEU A 13 -2.47 4.09 5.89
CA LEU A 13 -1.14 4.46 5.42
C LEU A 13 -1.11 4.79 3.93
N ILE A 14 -1.82 4.01 3.10
CA ILE A 14 -2.01 4.29 1.67
C ILE A 14 -2.69 5.65 1.48
N THR A 15 -3.79 5.90 2.21
CA THR A 15 -4.51 7.18 2.15
C THR A 15 -3.62 8.35 2.60
N LEU A 16 -2.86 8.17 3.67
CA LEU A 16 -1.91 9.17 4.17
C LEU A 16 -0.80 9.43 3.15
N HIS A 17 -0.30 8.40 2.49
CA HIS A 17 0.67 8.53 1.40
C HIS A 17 0.09 9.37 0.26
N PHE A 18 -1.16 9.13 -0.13
CA PHE A 18 -1.86 9.95 -1.12
C PHE A 18 -2.11 11.38 -0.67
N TYR A 19 -2.35 11.63 0.61
CA TYR A 19 -2.53 12.97 1.14
C TYR A 19 -1.23 13.80 1.07
N PHE A 20 -0.11 13.22 1.52
CA PHE A 20 1.20 13.85 1.40
C PHE A 20 1.57 14.10 -0.07
N TYR A 21 1.23 13.13 -0.91
CA TYR A 21 1.41 13.20 -2.35
C TYR A 21 0.61 14.33 -3.02
N SER A 22 -0.71 14.43 -2.74
CA SER A 22 -1.57 15.49 -3.29
C SER A 22 -1.13 16.87 -2.83
N SER A 23 -0.53 16.96 -1.65
CA SER A 23 -0.05 18.22 -1.08
C SER A 23 1.30 18.67 -1.65
N GLN A 24 1.90 17.91 -2.58
CA GLN A 24 3.29 18.09 -3.06
C GLN A 24 4.33 18.23 -1.93
N LYS A 25 3.99 17.82 -0.71
CA LYS A 25 4.94 17.77 0.39
C LYS A 25 5.92 16.66 0.04
N GLN A 26 7.21 16.92 0.25
CA GLN A 26 8.34 16.07 -0.14
C GLN A 26 8.02 14.58 -0.19
N LYS A 27 8.56 13.89 -1.21
CA LYS A 27 8.48 12.43 -1.35
C LYS A 27 8.89 11.75 -0.04
N ASN A 28 7.92 11.20 0.67
CA ASN A 28 8.17 10.42 1.86
C ASN A 28 8.52 8.99 1.45
N TYR A 29 9.75 8.80 0.95
CA TYR A 29 10.28 7.51 0.53
C TYR A 29 10.22 6.49 1.67
N ALA A 30 10.45 6.92 2.91
CA ALA A 30 10.32 6.08 4.08
C ALA A 30 8.88 5.53 4.23
N LEU A 31 7.87 6.37 4.02
CA LEU A 31 6.46 5.95 4.04
C LEU A 31 6.13 4.97 2.91
N SER A 32 6.64 5.19 1.68
CA SER A 32 6.46 4.24 0.56
C SER A 32 7.06 2.87 0.88
N ILE A 33 8.30 2.84 1.37
CA ILE A 33 8.98 1.59 1.78
C ILE A 33 8.21 0.90 2.91
N PHE A 34 7.72 1.65 3.89
CA PHE A 34 6.97 1.10 5.00
C PHE A 34 5.65 0.46 4.55
N ILE A 35 4.92 1.09 3.63
CA ILE A 35 3.71 0.52 3.02
C ILE A 35 4.04 -0.79 2.29
N ARG A 36 5.12 -0.82 1.50
CA ARG A 36 5.56 -2.03 0.78
C ARG A 36 5.88 -3.19 1.74
N LEU A 37 6.60 -2.91 2.83
CA LEU A 37 6.90 -3.91 3.87
C LEU A 37 5.63 -4.40 4.58
N LEU A 38 4.70 -3.50 4.87
CA LEU A 38 3.42 -3.86 5.50
C LEU A 38 2.55 -4.73 4.59
N ILE A 39 2.49 -4.42 3.29
CA ILE A 39 1.77 -5.26 2.31
C ILE A 39 2.43 -6.63 2.19
N LEU A 40 3.76 -6.71 2.16
CA LEU A 40 4.49 -7.99 2.13
C LEU A 40 4.23 -8.82 3.39
N GLY A 41 4.24 -8.19 4.57
CA GLY A 41 3.90 -8.84 5.84
C GLY A 41 2.46 -9.34 5.87
N LEU A 42 1.51 -8.55 5.37
CA LEU A 42 0.12 -8.98 5.18
C LEU A 42 0.01 -10.17 4.23
N PHE A 43 0.78 -10.18 3.14
CA PHE A 43 0.80 -11.29 2.19
C PHE A 43 1.24 -12.60 2.86
N GLY A 44 2.37 -12.56 3.59
CA GLY A 44 2.87 -13.72 4.32
C GLY A 44 1.89 -14.18 5.42
N TYR A 45 1.31 -13.23 6.15
CA TYR A 45 0.33 -13.54 7.19
C TYR A 45 -0.93 -14.19 6.62
N VAL A 46 -1.48 -13.65 5.53
CA VAL A 46 -2.65 -14.22 4.85
C VAL A 46 -2.34 -15.65 4.38
N ILE A 47 -1.20 -15.89 3.72
CA ILE A 47 -0.86 -17.22 3.21
C ILE A 47 -0.74 -18.27 4.33
N LEU A 48 -0.24 -17.86 5.51
CA LEU A 48 -0.11 -18.73 6.66
C LEU A 48 -1.44 -18.97 7.40
N ASP A 49 -2.43 -18.09 7.21
CA ASP A 49 -3.74 -18.17 7.88
C ASP A 49 -4.76 -18.97 7.04
N ARG A 50 -5.17 -20.15 7.54
CA ARG A 50 -5.93 -21.15 6.76
C ARG A 50 -7.44 -20.88 6.66
N HIS A 51 -8.00 -19.95 7.43
CA HIS A 51 -9.45 -19.92 7.67
C HIS A 51 -10.25 -18.85 6.89
N GLU A 52 -9.63 -17.75 6.43
CA GLU A 52 -10.32 -16.69 5.67
C GLU A 52 -9.48 -16.16 4.50
N THR A 53 -8.73 -17.05 3.86
CA THR A 53 -7.57 -16.69 3.04
C THR A 53 -7.91 -15.92 1.77
N GLN A 54 -9.02 -16.23 1.11
CA GLN A 54 -9.31 -15.72 -0.24
C GLN A 54 -9.66 -14.23 -0.25
N THR A 55 -10.61 -13.80 0.58
CA THR A 55 -11.06 -12.39 0.61
C THR A 55 -9.95 -11.46 1.08
N HIS A 56 -9.21 -11.84 2.13
CA HIS A 56 -8.08 -11.05 2.63
C HIS A 56 -6.96 -10.98 1.60
N LEU A 57 -6.65 -12.08 0.90
CA LEU A 57 -5.64 -12.08 -0.16
C LEU A 57 -6.03 -11.14 -1.31
N ILE A 58 -7.29 -11.18 -1.74
CA ILE A 58 -7.81 -10.30 -2.79
C ILE A 58 -7.68 -8.83 -2.36
N LEU A 59 -8.04 -8.49 -1.12
CA LEU A 59 -7.91 -7.13 -0.60
C LEU A 59 -6.45 -6.65 -0.56
N VAL A 60 -5.53 -7.51 -0.11
CA VAL A 60 -4.09 -7.19 -0.09
C VAL A 60 -3.56 -6.98 -1.51
N LEU A 61 -3.95 -7.82 -2.46
CA LEU A 61 -3.56 -7.69 -3.88
C LEU A 61 -4.11 -6.41 -4.52
N ILE A 62 -5.37 -6.08 -4.27
CA ILE A 62 -5.98 -4.84 -4.79
C ILE A 62 -5.25 -3.61 -4.23
N SER A 63 -5.00 -3.57 -2.92
CA SER A 63 -4.26 -2.48 -2.29
C SER A 63 -2.84 -2.33 -2.86
N TRP A 64 -2.15 -3.46 -3.10
CA TRP A 64 -0.84 -3.45 -3.76
C TRP A 64 -0.88 -2.85 -5.15
N VAL A 65 -1.79 -3.32 -6.00
CA VAL A 65 -1.90 -2.87 -7.40
C VAL A 65 -2.24 -1.38 -7.46
N ILE A 66 -3.19 -0.91 -6.64
CA ILE A 66 -3.55 0.51 -6.56
C ILE A 66 -2.34 1.35 -6.16
N PHE A 67 -1.59 0.91 -5.14
CA PHE A 67 -0.41 1.61 -4.67
C PHE A 67 0.68 1.72 -5.74
N GLU A 68 1.07 0.60 -6.37
CA GLU A 68 2.10 0.59 -7.42
C GLU A 68 1.66 1.38 -8.68
N LEU A 69 0.39 1.31 -9.07
CA LEU A 69 -0.13 2.11 -10.19
C LEU A 69 0.04 3.61 -9.93
N ILE A 70 -0.34 4.08 -8.75
CA ILE A 70 -0.27 5.50 -8.42
C ILE A 70 1.18 5.96 -8.31
N GLU A 71 2.06 5.15 -7.71
CA GLU A 71 3.48 5.47 -7.63
C GLU A 71 4.13 5.50 -9.02
N SER A 72 3.80 4.56 -9.90
CA SER A 72 4.29 4.51 -11.28
C SER A 72 3.82 5.69 -12.12
N LEU A 73 2.52 6.03 -12.05
CA LEU A 73 1.96 7.21 -12.73
C LEU A 73 2.63 8.50 -12.27
N TYR A 74 2.99 8.60 -10.99
CA TYR A 74 3.75 9.74 -10.50
C TYR A 74 5.16 9.82 -11.07
N GLN A 75 5.90 8.72 -11.06
CA GLN A 75 7.28 8.70 -11.57
C GLN A 75 7.28 9.14 -13.04
N LYS A 76 6.29 8.70 -13.82
CA LYS A 76 6.05 9.18 -15.19
C LYS A 76 5.73 10.67 -15.25
N LYS A 77 4.82 11.18 -14.41
CA LYS A 77 4.48 12.61 -14.37
C LYS A 77 5.71 13.47 -14.03
N LYS A 78 6.54 13.05 -13.07
CA LYS A 78 7.76 13.76 -12.70
C LYS A 78 8.81 13.73 -13.82
N ALA A 79 9.02 12.57 -14.45
CA ALA A 79 9.96 12.42 -15.57
C ALA A 79 9.53 13.20 -16.82
N SER A 80 8.23 13.45 -17.01
CA SER A 80 7.72 14.30 -18.08
C SER A 80 7.90 15.80 -17.84
N ILE A 81 8.16 16.21 -16.59
CA ILE A 81 8.28 17.62 -16.18
C ILE A 81 9.76 18.01 -15.97
N SER A 82 10.68 17.03 -15.88
CA SER A 82 12.14 17.25 -15.82
C SER A 82 12.78 17.26 -17.19
#